data_AF-A0A292S4Y2-F1
#
_entry.id   AF-A0A292S4Y2-F1
#
_cell.length_a   1.000
_cell.length_b   1.000
_cell.length_c   1.000
_cell.angle_alpha   90.00
_cell.angle_beta   90.00
_cell.angle_gamma   90.00
#
_symmetry.space_group_name_H-M   'P 1'
#
loop_
_entity.id
_entity.type
_entity.pdbx_description
1 polymer ?
#
loop_
_entity_poly.entity_id
_entity_poly.type
_entity_poly.pdbx_seq_one_letter_code
_entity_poly.pdbx_strand_id
1 'polypeptide(L)'
;MSTSIDYFDYIRISIASPERILKWSYGEVTKPETINYRTLKPERDGLFCERIFGPTKDWECYCGKYKRVRHKGIICERCGVEVTDSKVRRHRMGHIKLAAPVSHIWFLKGIPSYLGLLLDMTLKDLEQVIYFNNYVVIDPADSPFKKFQLLSEEEYEDFIMENEESKLEVGIGAEAIKQLLGEINVHELADEIRTELAGHVTSVQRKGKLIKRLRLLDSLISSETDPTWMIMDVLPVTPPDLRPMVQLDGGRFATSDLNDLYRRVINRNNRLQRLLEMGAPEIIVRNEKRMLQEAVDALIDNGRRGRTVVGPNNRALKSLSNIIEGKQGRFRQNLLGKRVDYSGRSVIVVGPSLKLNQCGLPKEMAIELFKPFVVNKLIERGYVQNIKSAKKMIERSDAKVWDILEEIIDGHPVMLNRAPTLHRLGIQAFEPKLVEGRAIQLHPLVCTAFNADFDGDQMAVHVPLSIEAQTEARMLMLATNNILAPANGKPIITHSQDMVLGLYYLTILKDPEQEVKGYFYSFEDAIAALEAKVITLHDKIVVRDEKGKRIETTVGRIIFNEAVRKALA
;
A
#
# COMPACT_ATOMS: atom_id res chain seq x y z
N MET A 1 4.14 10.65 -25.64
CA MET A 1 2.78 10.87 -25.11
C MET A 1 2.89 12.06 -24.20
N SER A 2 2.07 13.07 -24.44
CA SER A 2 1.89 14.18 -23.52
C SER A 2 1.68 13.60 -22.12
N THR A 3 2.52 13.98 -21.17
CA THR A 3 2.28 13.78 -19.74
C THR A 3 1.22 14.77 -19.29
N SER A 4 0.05 14.77 -19.97
CA SER A 4 -1.15 15.32 -19.37
C SER A 4 -1.54 14.31 -18.31
N ILE A 5 -1.19 14.63 -17.06
CA ILE A 5 -1.81 13.97 -15.93
C ILE A 5 -3.30 14.30 -16.09
N ASP A 6 -4.10 13.33 -16.50
CA ASP A 6 -5.55 13.51 -16.53
C ASP A 6 -6.00 13.68 -15.08
N TYR A 7 -6.15 14.93 -14.67
CA TYR A 7 -6.72 15.27 -13.38
C TYR A 7 -8.18 14.81 -13.39
N PHE A 8 -8.50 13.88 -12.50
CA PHE A 8 -9.86 13.44 -12.26
C PHE A 8 -10.25 13.86 -10.84
N ASP A 9 -11.45 14.40 -10.68
CA ASP A 9 -11.96 14.83 -9.37
C ASP A 9 -12.63 13.68 -8.61
N TYR A 10 -13.13 12.67 -9.34
CA TYR A 10 -13.92 11.58 -8.78
C TYR A 10 -13.48 10.22 -9.31
N ILE A 11 -13.53 9.20 -8.45
CA ILE A 11 -13.36 7.80 -8.81
C ILE A 11 -14.70 7.09 -8.64
N ARG A 12 -15.18 6.44 -9.70
CA ARG A 12 -16.38 5.58 -9.67
C ARG A 12 -15.98 4.12 -9.85
N ILE A 13 -16.64 3.24 -9.10
CA ILE A 13 -16.56 1.78 -9.29
C ILE A 13 -17.91 1.27 -9.82
N SER A 14 -17.87 0.33 -10.76
CA SER A 14 -19.06 -0.31 -11.32
C SER A 14 -18.74 -1.77 -11.66
N ILE A 15 -19.78 -2.60 -11.82
CA ILE A 15 -19.63 -3.94 -12.39
C ILE A 15 -19.20 -3.78 -13.87
N ALA A 16 -18.33 -4.69 -14.34
CA ALA A 16 -17.87 -4.68 -15.71
C ALA A 16 -18.73 -5.64 -16.55
N SER A 17 -19.39 -5.11 -17.59
CA SER A 17 -20.08 -5.94 -18.56
C SER A 17 -19.08 -6.75 -19.40
N PRO A 18 -19.49 -7.89 -19.98
CA PRO A 18 -18.63 -8.67 -20.88
C PRO A 18 -18.08 -7.84 -22.05
N GLU A 19 -18.91 -6.97 -22.63
CA GLU A 19 -18.50 -6.05 -23.69
C GLU A 19 -17.43 -5.05 -23.23
N ARG A 20 -17.55 -4.54 -22.00
CA ARG A 20 -16.58 -3.62 -21.44
C ARG A 20 -15.24 -4.31 -21.19
N ILE A 21 -15.26 -5.57 -20.75
CA ILE A 21 -14.05 -6.39 -20.60
C ILE A 21 -13.36 -6.60 -21.96
N LEU A 22 -14.14 -6.87 -23.02
CA LEU A 22 -13.60 -6.99 -24.38
C LEU A 22 -12.99 -5.67 -24.88
N LYS A 23 -13.61 -4.52 -24.59
CA LYS A 23 -13.06 -3.19 -24.92
C LYS A 23 -11.71 -2.90 -24.25
N TRP A 24 -11.48 -3.42 -23.05
CA TRP A 24 -10.18 -3.28 -22.37
C TRP A 24 -9.10 -4.20 -22.94
N SER A 25 -9.51 -5.26 -23.63
CA SER A 25 -8.63 -6.30 -24.08
C SER A 25 -7.97 -5.97 -25.40
N TYR A 26 -6.67 -6.26 -25.49
CA TYR A 26 -5.90 -6.15 -26.73
C TYR A 26 -5.80 -7.48 -27.49
N GLY A 27 -6.37 -8.56 -26.94
CA GLY A 27 -6.41 -9.86 -27.58
C GLY A 27 -6.74 -11.01 -26.63
N GLU A 28 -7.13 -12.12 -27.22
CA GLU A 28 -7.50 -13.35 -26.51
C GLU A 28 -6.26 -14.22 -26.23
N VAL A 29 -6.15 -14.72 -25.00
CA VAL A 29 -5.13 -15.69 -24.58
C VAL A 29 -5.72 -17.09 -24.68
N THR A 30 -5.25 -17.87 -25.66
CA THR A 30 -5.74 -19.24 -25.90
C THR A 30 -4.82 -20.29 -25.33
N LYS A 31 -3.51 -20.05 -25.27
CA LYS A 31 -2.54 -21.03 -24.80
C LYS A 31 -2.11 -20.80 -23.34
N PRO A 32 -1.91 -21.88 -22.57
CA PRO A 32 -1.42 -21.81 -21.19
C PRO A 32 0.08 -21.49 -21.09
N GLU A 33 0.79 -21.53 -22.21
CA GLU A 33 2.24 -21.42 -22.30
C GLU A 33 2.71 -19.99 -21.96
N THR A 34 3.89 -19.88 -21.36
CA THR A 34 4.47 -18.60 -20.92
C THR A 34 5.62 -18.17 -21.82
N ILE A 35 6.78 -18.79 -21.65
CA ILE A 35 8.00 -18.54 -22.41
C ILE A 35 8.56 -19.86 -22.94
N ASN A 36 9.24 -19.78 -24.07
CA ASN A 36 9.94 -20.91 -24.63
C ASN A 36 11.19 -21.24 -23.78
N TYR A 37 11.34 -22.49 -23.34
CA TYR A 37 12.45 -22.90 -22.48
C TYR A 37 13.83 -22.80 -23.13
N ARG A 38 13.94 -22.86 -24.47
CA ARG A 38 15.23 -22.77 -25.19
C ARG A 38 15.60 -21.33 -25.52
N THR A 39 14.64 -20.58 -26.06
CA THR A 39 14.90 -19.23 -26.58
C THR A 39 14.63 -18.12 -25.56
N LEU A 40 13.98 -18.44 -24.44
CA LEU A 40 13.50 -17.51 -23.42
C LEU A 40 12.57 -16.42 -23.95
N LYS A 41 12.05 -16.62 -25.16
CA LYS A 41 11.11 -15.70 -25.81
C LYS A 41 9.67 -16.03 -25.43
N PRO A 42 8.77 -15.03 -25.33
CA PRO A 42 7.36 -15.27 -25.10
C PRO A 42 6.70 -16.14 -26.19
N GLU A 43 5.86 -17.07 -25.77
CA GLU A 43 5.11 -17.91 -26.71
C GLU A 43 3.96 -17.15 -27.38
N ARG A 44 3.61 -17.58 -28.60
CA ARG A 44 2.51 -16.98 -29.36
C ARG A 44 1.17 -17.40 -28.76
N ASP A 45 0.28 -16.42 -28.58
CA ASP A 45 -1.06 -16.56 -27.97
C ASP A 45 -1.05 -17.11 -26.52
N GLY A 46 0.13 -17.12 -25.89
CA GLY A 46 0.32 -17.48 -24.49
C GLY A 46 0.18 -16.30 -23.52
N LEU A 47 0.41 -16.57 -22.24
CA LEU A 47 0.25 -15.61 -21.15
C LEU A 47 1.20 -14.41 -21.20
N PHE A 48 2.28 -14.47 -21.99
CA PHE A 48 3.26 -13.38 -22.15
C PHE A 48 3.34 -12.85 -23.58
N CYS A 49 2.41 -13.24 -24.45
CA CYS A 49 2.44 -12.97 -25.89
C CYS A 49 2.64 -11.48 -26.21
N GLU A 50 3.66 -11.18 -27.02
CA GLU A 50 3.98 -9.80 -27.39
C GLU A 50 2.94 -9.17 -28.32
N ARG A 51 2.19 -9.97 -29.08
CA ARG A 51 1.10 -9.48 -29.95
C ARG A 51 -0.02 -8.84 -29.14
N ILE A 52 -0.35 -9.45 -28.00
CA ILE A 52 -1.45 -9.02 -27.12
C ILE A 52 -0.97 -7.90 -26.19
N PHE A 53 0.13 -8.14 -25.49
CA PHE A 53 0.57 -7.25 -24.40
C PHE A 53 1.56 -6.16 -24.85
N GLY A 54 2.15 -6.28 -26.04
CA GLY A 54 3.17 -5.36 -26.55
C GLY A 54 4.60 -5.93 -26.49
N PRO A 55 5.59 -5.22 -27.04
CA PRO A 55 6.95 -5.74 -27.24
C PRO A 55 7.76 -5.83 -25.93
N THR A 56 8.62 -6.84 -25.78
CA THR A 56 9.49 -6.98 -24.58
C THR A 56 10.63 -5.96 -24.57
N LYS A 57 11.05 -5.48 -25.75
CA LYS A 57 12.11 -4.47 -25.91
C LYS A 57 11.55 -3.20 -26.53
N ASP A 58 12.10 -2.05 -26.13
CA ASP A 58 11.66 -0.77 -26.66
C ASP A 58 11.93 -0.66 -28.16
N TRP A 59 10.90 -0.28 -28.93
CA TRP A 59 10.99 -0.02 -30.37
C TRP A 59 11.51 -1.21 -31.20
N GLU A 60 11.27 -2.44 -30.75
CA GLU A 60 11.66 -3.66 -31.45
C GLU A 60 10.52 -4.69 -31.44
N CYS A 61 10.19 -5.23 -32.63
CA CYS A 61 9.22 -6.32 -32.75
C CYS A 61 9.84 -7.69 -32.42
N TYR A 62 9.01 -8.68 -32.06
CA TYR A 62 9.42 -10.05 -31.70
C TYR A 62 10.45 -10.71 -32.64
N CYS A 63 10.24 -10.57 -33.96
CA CYS A 63 11.09 -11.19 -34.97
C CYS A 63 12.34 -10.37 -35.31
N GLY A 64 12.43 -9.12 -34.85
CA GLY A 64 13.53 -8.20 -35.15
C GLY A 64 13.54 -7.61 -36.56
N LYS A 65 12.49 -7.80 -37.39
CA LYS A 65 12.36 -7.17 -38.72
C LYS A 65 12.35 -5.64 -38.61
N TYR A 66 11.51 -5.12 -37.72
CA TYR A 66 11.44 -3.69 -37.41
C TYR A 66 12.15 -3.40 -36.09
N LYS A 67 13.12 -2.49 -36.15
CA LYS A 67 13.92 -2.01 -35.01
C LYS A 67 14.08 -0.50 -35.08
N ARG A 68 14.24 0.12 -33.91
CA ARG A 68 14.44 1.57 -33.70
C ARG A 68 13.16 2.38 -33.83
N VAL A 69 13.21 3.59 -33.27
CA VAL A 69 12.08 4.54 -33.14
C VAL A 69 11.43 4.91 -34.48
N ARG A 70 12.17 4.81 -35.60
CA ARG A 70 11.68 5.16 -36.95
C ARG A 70 10.44 4.37 -37.40
N HIS A 71 10.22 3.18 -36.86
CA HIS A 71 9.08 2.32 -37.19
C HIS A 71 7.97 2.38 -36.13
N LYS A 72 7.93 3.45 -35.33
CA LYS A 72 6.92 3.67 -34.29
C LYS A 72 5.50 3.49 -34.83
N GLY A 73 4.70 2.66 -34.15
CA GLY A 73 3.29 2.41 -34.48
C GLY A 73 3.06 1.45 -35.65
N ILE A 74 4.12 0.94 -36.29
CA ILE A 74 3.98 -0.08 -37.34
C ILE A 74 3.74 -1.44 -36.69
N ILE A 75 2.71 -2.14 -37.14
CA ILE A 75 2.44 -3.53 -36.77
C ILE A 75 3.22 -4.44 -37.72
N CYS A 76 4.03 -5.35 -37.17
CA CYS A 76 4.85 -6.22 -38.00
C CYS A 76 4.00 -7.30 -38.71
N GLU A 77 4.06 -7.37 -40.03
CA GLU A 77 3.35 -8.39 -40.84
C GLU A 77 3.73 -9.83 -40.48
N ARG A 78 4.96 -10.07 -40.00
CA ARG A 78 5.48 -11.42 -39.74
C ARG A 78 5.08 -11.97 -38.37
N CYS A 79 5.04 -11.11 -37.35
CA CYS A 79 4.78 -11.53 -35.97
C CYS A 79 3.55 -10.86 -35.33
N GLY A 80 2.93 -9.89 -36.00
CA GLY A 80 1.76 -9.15 -35.49
C GLY A 80 2.07 -8.21 -34.32
N VAL A 81 3.35 -8.02 -33.95
CA VAL A 81 3.74 -7.19 -32.82
C VAL A 81 3.88 -5.74 -33.27
N GLU A 82 3.25 -4.85 -32.52
CA GLU A 82 3.34 -3.41 -32.68
C GLU A 82 4.67 -2.87 -32.13
N VAL A 83 5.33 -1.99 -32.88
CA VAL A 83 6.59 -1.36 -32.48
C VAL A 83 6.31 -0.13 -31.60
N THR A 84 6.36 -0.34 -30.28
CA THR A 84 6.15 0.69 -29.24
C THR A 84 7.18 0.57 -28.12
N ASP A 85 7.08 1.42 -27.10
CA ASP A 85 7.79 1.24 -25.84
C ASP A 85 7.32 -0.04 -25.12
N SER A 86 8.22 -0.72 -24.41
CA SER A 86 7.91 -1.91 -23.62
C SER A 86 6.98 -1.62 -22.43
N LYS A 87 6.96 -0.37 -21.95
CA LYS A 87 6.11 0.10 -20.83
C LYS A 87 4.62 -0.19 -21.04
N VAL A 88 4.16 -0.29 -22.29
CA VAL A 88 2.76 -0.63 -22.61
C VAL A 88 2.35 -2.00 -22.03
N ARG A 89 3.30 -2.92 -21.83
CA ARG A 89 3.09 -4.25 -21.22
C ARG A 89 2.62 -4.21 -19.78
N ARG A 90 2.75 -3.06 -19.11
CA ARG A 90 2.21 -2.82 -17.77
C ARG A 90 0.74 -2.39 -17.78
N HIS A 91 0.24 -1.92 -18.92
CA HIS A 91 -1.10 -1.33 -19.05
C HIS A 91 -2.05 -2.16 -19.90
N ARG A 92 -1.56 -2.86 -20.95
CA ARG A 92 -2.40 -3.67 -21.84
C ARG A 92 -2.91 -4.91 -21.15
N MET A 93 -4.23 -5.11 -21.18
CA MET A 93 -4.90 -6.31 -20.66
C MET A 93 -5.20 -7.29 -21.80
N GLY A 94 -5.29 -8.56 -21.45
CA GLY A 94 -5.81 -9.63 -22.32
C GLY A 94 -7.16 -10.11 -21.82
N HIS A 95 -7.79 -11.03 -22.54
CA HIS A 95 -8.98 -11.73 -22.05
C HIS A 95 -8.93 -13.22 -22.37
N ILE A 96 -9.73 -14.01 -21.66
CA ILE A 96 -10.00 -15.42 -21.93
C ILE A 96 -11.50 -15.54 -22.13
N LYS A 97 -11.93 -16.05 -23.29
CA LYS A 97 -13.33 -16.40 -23.53
C LYS A 97 -13.62 -17.72 -22.83
N LEU A 98 -14.54 -17.72 -21.86
CA LEU A 98 -14.90 -18.92 -21.14
C LEU A 98 -15.84 -19.78 -22.01
N ALA A 99 -15.64 -21.10 -21.97
CA ALA A 99 -16.43 -22.06 -22.73
C ALA A 99 -17.83 -22.26 -22.13
N ALA A 100 -17.95 -22.07 -20.82
CA ALA A 100 -19.20 -22.01 -20.08
C ALA A 100 -19.15 -20.79 -19.15
N PRO A 101 -20.27 -20.10 -18.88
CA PRO A 101 -20.31 -19.00 -17.94
C PRO A 101 -19.97 -19.47 -16.53
N VAL A 102 -19.33 -18.59 -15.77
CA VAL A 102 -18.81 -18.87 -14.43
C VAL A 102 -19.30 -17.81 -13.45
N SER A 103 -19.85 -18.25 -12.32
CA SER A 103 -20.31 -17.32 -11.29
C SER A 103 -19.13 -16.60 -10.63
N HIS A 104 -19.26 -15.31 -10.36
CA HIS A 104 -18.21 -14.57 -9.66
C HIS A 104 -18.28 -14.83 -8.14
N ILE A 105 -17.23 -15.44 -7.57
CA ILE A 105 -17.14 -15.87 -6.17
C ILE A 105 -17.51 -14.78 -5.15
N TRP A 106 -17.17 -13.51 -5.38
CA TRP A 106 -17.53 -12.41 -4.47
C TRP A 106 -19.04 -12.14 -4.38
N PHE A 107 -19.79 -12.27 -5.48
CA PHE A 107 -21.25 -12.05 -5.46
C PHE A 107 -22.00 -13.27 -4.93
N LEU A 108 -21.42 -14.46 -5.08
CA LEU A 108 -21.92 -15.71 -4.51
C LEU A 108 -21.69 -15.78 -3.00
N LYS A 109 -20.43 -15.79 -2.54
CA LYS A 109 -20.03 -15.99 -1.13
C LYS A 109 -19.75 -14.67 -0.38
N GLY A 110 -20.26 -13.55 -0.88
CA GLY A 110 -20.30 -12.29 -0.13
C GLY A 110 -21.16 -12.44 1.13
N ILE A 111 -20.89 -11.63 2.16
CA ILE A 111 -21.76 -11.51 3.33
C ILE A 111 -22.34 -10.09 3.32
N PRO A 112 -23.60 -9.89 2.92
CA PRO A 112 -24.57 -10.89 2.42
C PRO A 112 -24.30 -11.35 0.97
N SER A 113 -24.89 -12.49 0.57
CA SER A 113 -24.81 -12.99 -0.82
C SER A 113 -25.74 -12.16 -1.71
N TYR A 114 -25.18 -11.50 -2.72
CA TYR A 114 -25.96 -10.67 -3.64
C TYR A 114 -26.83 -11.52 -4.56
N LEU A 115 -26.32 -12.66 -5.05
CA LEU A 115 -27.10 -13.61 -5.84
C LEU A 115 -28.26 -14.21 -5.03
N GLY A 116 -28.02 -14.57 -3.76
CA GLY A 116 -29.08 -15.09 -2.89
C GLY A 116 -30.16 -14.06 -2.57
N LEU A 117 -29.79 -12.79 -2.44
CA LEU A 117 -30.76 -11.71 -2.26
C LEU A 117 -31.60 -11.45 -3.52
N LEU A 118 -31.00 -11.54 -4.72
CA LEU A 118 -31.72 -11.31 -5.98
C LEU A 118 -32.72 -12.42 -6.27
N LEU A 119 -32.30 -13.68 -6.16
CA LEU A 119 -33.11 -14.86 -6.48
C LEU A 119 -33.98 -15.34 -5.31
N ASP A 120 -33.89 -14.69 -4.15
CA ASP A 120 -34.52 -15.07 -2.88
C ASP A 120 -34.12 -16.46 -2.32
N MET A 121 -33.15 -17.13 -2.94
CA MET A 121 -32.62 -18.45 -2.56
C MET A 121 -31.59 -18.36 -1.42
N THR A 122 -31.44 -19.46 -0.67
CA THR A 122 -30.37 -19.52 0.35
C THR A 122 -29.00 -19.72 -0.32
N LEU A 123 -27.93 -19.31 0.37
CA LEU A 123 -26.55 -19.50 -0.13
C LEU A 123 -26.24 -21.00 -0.35
N LYS A 124 -26.74 -21.89 0.51
CA LYS A 124 -26.52 -23.33 0.38
C LYS A 124 -27.15 -23.85 -0.90
N ASP A 125 -28.39 -23.43 -1.19
CA ASP A 125 -29.12 -23.86 -2.38
C ASP A 125 -28.41 -23.40 -3.66
N LEU A 126 -27.96 -22.15 -3.70
CA LEU A 126 -27.17 -21.63 -4.82
C LEU A 126 -25.85 -22.38 -5.02
N GLU A 127 -25.17 -22.77 -3.93
CA GLU A 127 -23.96 -23.58 -4.04
C GLU A 127 -24.25 -24.98 -4.61
N GLN A 128 -25.36 -25.61 -4.25
CA GLN A 128 -25.74 -26.91 -4.84
C GLN A 128 -25.95 -26.82 -6.35
N VAL A 129 -26.60 -25.75 -6.83
CA VAL A 129 -26.84 -25.54 -8.26
C VAL A 129 -25.53 -25.23 -9.01
N ILE A 130 -24.76 -24.23 -8.54
CA ILE A 130 -23.56 -23.73 -9.22
C ILE A 130 -22.48 -24.81 -9.33
N TYR A 131 -22.36 -25.70 -8.33
CA TYR A 131 -21.35 -26.76 -8.32
C TYR A 131 -21.85 -28.10 -8.85
N PHE A 132 -22.97 -28.11 -9.56
CA PHE A 132 -23.52 -29.27 -10.27
C PHE A 132 -23.90 -30.45 -9.37
N ASN A 133 -24.51 -30.18 -8.21
CA ASN A 133 -25.05 -31.22 -7.34
C ASN A 133 -26.57 -31.42 -7.54
N ASN A 134 -27.34 -30.33 -7.60
CA ASN A 134 -28.80 -30.37 -7.78
C ASN A 134 -29.20 -29.49 -8.97
N TYR A 135 -30.33 -29.81 -9.60
CA TYR A 135 -30.97 -28.97 -10.60
C TYR A 135 -31.81 -27.89 -9.93
N VAL A 136 -32.05 -26.80 -10.66
CA VAL A 136 -33.03 -25.77 -10.33
C VAL A 136 -34.11 -25.71 -11.40
N VAL A 137 -35.37 -25.64 -10.98
CA VAL A 137 -36.50 -25.46 -11.89
C VAL A 137 -36.49 -24.04 -12.44
N ILE A 138 -36.34 -23.92 -13.77
CA ILE A 138 -36.38 -22.65 -14.50
C ILE A 138 -37.83 -22.33 -14.88
N ASP A 139 -38.49 -23.27 -15.56
CA ASP A 139 -39.91 -23.19 -15.88
C ASP A 139 -40.62 -24.48 -15.43
N PRO A 140 -41.52 -24.38 -14.43
CA PRO A 140 -42.29 -25.54 -13.98
C PRO A 140 -43.34 -26.03 -14.99
N ALA A 141 -43.75 -25.23 -15.98
CA ALA A 141 -44.84 -25.57 -16.92
C ALA A 141 -46.06 -26.19 -16.19
N ASP A 142 -46.50 -27.39 -16.60
CA ASP A 142 -47.63 -28.13 -16.01
C ASP A 142 -47.24 -29.05 -14.83
N SER A 143 -45.98 -29.01 -14.39
CA SER A 143 -45.47 -29.86 -13.31
C SER A 143 -45.94 -29.38 -11.91
N PRO A 144 -45.93 -30.27 -10.89
CA PRO A 144 -46.25 -29.88 -9.52
C PRO A 144 -45.15 -29.05 -8.84
N PHE A 145 -44.00 -28.84 -9.50
CA PHE A 145 -42.85 -28.16 -8.92
C PHE A 145 -43.00 -26.64 -8.99
N LYS A 146 -42.31 -25.94 -8.09
CA LYS A 146 -42.25 -24.48 -8.08
C LYS A 146 -40.99 -23.98 -8.77
N LYS A 147 -41.07 -22.81 -9.40
CA LYS A 147 -39.89 -22.08 -9.87
C LYS A 147 -38.92 -21.85 -8.70
N PHE A 148 -37.61 -21.97 -8.95
CA PHE A 148 -36.54 -21.95 -7.94
C PHE A 148 -36.51 -23.14 -6.97
N GLN A 149 -37.37 -24.14 -7.14
CA GLN A 149 -37.25 -25.39 -6.39
C GLN A 149 -36.02 -26.16 -6.86
N LEU A 150 -35.32 -26.78 -5.90
CA LEU A 150 -34.23 -27.69 -6.18
C LEU A 150 -34.77 -29.10 -6.40
N LEU A 151 -34.21 -29.80 -7.39
CA LEU A 151 -34.48 -31.20 -7.66
C LEU A 151 -33.16 -31.96 -7.62
N SER A 152 -33.16 -33.13 -6.96
CA SER A 152 -32.05 -34.07 -7.08
C SER A 152 -32.05 -34.72 -8.47
N GLU A 153 -30.95 -35.38 -8.83
CA GLU A 153 -30.88 -36.11 -10.10
C GLU A 153 -31.89 -37.27 -10.14
N GLU A 154 -32.04 -38.00 -9.02
CA GLU A 154 -33.02 -39.08 -8.88
C GLU A 154 -34.46 -38.55 -8.99
N GLU A 155 -34.79 -37.46 -8.29
CA GLU A 155 -36.14 -36.87 -8.33
C GLU A 155 -36.52 -36.38 -9.74
N TYR A 156 -35.54 -35.85 -10.48
CA TYR A 156 -35.75 -35.39 -11.85
C TYR A 156 -35.96 -36.57 -12.82
N GLU A 157 -35.13 -37.62 -12.69
CA GLU A 157 -35.25 -38.83 -13.50
C GLU A 157 -36.58 -39.55 -13.24
N ASP A 158 -36.96 -39.75 -11.97
CA ASP A 158 -38.23 -40.39 -11.59
C ASP A 158 -39.44 -39.61 -12.15
N PHE A 159 -39.41 -38.28 -12.04
CA PHE A 159 -40.51 -37.45 -12.53
C PHE A 159 -40.66 -37.50 -14.06
N ILE A 160 -39.55 -37.51 -14.80
CA ILE A 160 -39.57 -37.63 -16.26
C ILE A 160 -40.02 -39.02 -16.70
N MET A 161 -39.60 -40.07 -15.97
CA MET A 161 -40.05 -41.43 -16.24
C MET A 161 -41.56 -41.59 -16.03
N GLU A 162 -42.13 -40.92 -15.03
CA GLU A 162 -43.58 -40.93 -14.79
C GLU A 162 -44.36 -40.02 -15.77
N ASN A 163 -43.73 -38.95 -16.28
CA ASN A 163 -44.40 -37.92 -17.07
C ASN A 163 -43.58 -37.56 -18.34
N GLU A 164 -43.49 -38.49 -19.29
CA GLU A 164 -42.71 -38.34 -20.54
C GLU A 164 -43.13 -37.12 -21.40
N GLU A 165 -44.37 -36.63 -21.27
CA GLU A 165 -44.86 -35.45 -22.01
C GLU A 165 -44.66 -34.11 -21.26
N SER A 166 -44.09 -34.13 -20.05
CA SER A 166 -43.89 -32.90 -19.27
C SER A 166 -42.86 -31.99 -19.92
N LYS A 167 -43.21 -30.71 -20.13
CA LYS A 167 -42.30 -29.66 -20.61
C LYS A 167 -41.53 -28.96 -19.48
N LEU A 168 -41.22 -29.69 -18.41
CA LEU A 168 -40.47 -29.17 -17.28
C LEU A 168 -39.05 -28.77 -17.72
N GLU A 169 -38.72 -27.48 -17.61
CA GLU A 169 -37.37 -27.00 -17.89
C GLU A 169 -36.58 -26.85 -16.59
N VAL A 170 -35.55 -27.68 -16.44
CA VAL A 170 -34.58 -27.59 -15.34
C VAL A 170 -33.22 -27.18 -15.88
N GLY A 171 -32.46 -26.46 -15.06
CA GLY A 171 -31.08 -26.10 -15.36
C GLY A 171 -30.15 -26.44 -14.22
N ILE A 172 -28.86 -26.50 -14.54
CA ILE A 172 -27.80 -26.72 -13.56
C ILE A 172 -26.59 -25.83 -13.84
N GLY A 173 -25.83 -25.49 -12.82
CA GLY A 173 -24.63 -24.67 -12.92
C GLY A 173 -24.90 -23.17 -13.05
N ALA A 174 -23.85 -22.43 -13.40
CA ALA A 174 -23.92 -20.97 -13.56
C ALA A 174 -24.74 -20.53 -14.78
N GLU A 175 -24.94 -21.40 -15.78
CA GLU A 175 -25.82 -21.15 -16.94
C GLU A 175 -27.26 -20.97 -16.50
N ALA A 176 -27.77 -21.87 -15.67
CA ALA A 176 -29.13 -21.81 -15.15
C ALA A 176 -29.36 -20.55 -14.29
N ILE A 177 -28.39 -20.22 -13.42
CA ILE A 177 -28.45 -18.99 -12.61
C ILE A 177 -28.45 -17.74 -13.51
N LYS A 178 -27.68 -17.74 -14.60
CA LYS A 178 -27.66 -16.62 -15.54
C LYS A 178 -29.00 -16.45 -16.26
N GLN A 179 -29.63 -17.54 -16.69
CA GLN A 179 -30.95 -17.52 -17.32
C GLN A 179 -32.01 -16.98 -16.35
N LEU A 180 -32.04 -17.49 -15.11
CA LEU A 180 -32.93 -17.01 -14.06
C LEU A 180 -32.73 -15.52 -13.75
N LEU A 181 -31.49 -15.02 -13.76
CA LEU A 181 -31.21 -13.59 -13.57
C LEU A 181 -31.68 -12.74 -14.75
N GLY A 182 -31.61 -13.26 -15.98
CA GLY A 182 -32.03 -12.55 -17.19
C GLY A 182 -33.54 -12.39 -17.31
N GLU A 183 -34.32 -13.25 -16.67
CA GLU A 183 -35.79 -13.15 -16.62
C GLU A 183 -36.31 -12.14 -15.58
N ILE A 184 -35.44 -11.64 -14.69
CA ILE A 184 -35.85 -10.71 -13.63
C ILE A 184 -35.99 -9.30 -14.20
N ASN A 185 -37.20 -8.76 -14.20
CA ASN A 185 -37.42 -7.34 -14.37
C ASN A 185 -37.17 -6.60 -13.03
N VAL A 186 -36.04 -5.90 -12.95
CA VAL A 186 -35.58 -5.22 -11.73
C VAL A 186 -36.58 -4.12 -11.28
N HIS A 187 -37.24 -3.46 -12.21
CA HIS A 187 -38.20 -2.39 -11.90
C HIS A 187 -39.50 -2.94 -11.32
N GLU A 188 -40.09 -3.92 -11.98
CA GLU A 188 -41.34 -4.57 -11.53
C GLU A 188 -41.14 -5.22 -10.16
N LEU A 189 -40.04 -5.97 -9.98
CA LEU A 189 -39.72 -6.61 -8.70
C LEU A 189 -39.50 -5.59 -7.57
N ALA A 190 -38.94 -4.41 -7.87
CA ALA A 190 -38.77 -3.36 -6.87
C ALA A 190 -40.12 -2.79 -6.41
N ASP A 191 -41.06 -2.59 -7.35
CA ASP A 191 -42.40 -2.07 -7.03
C ASP A 191 -43.28 -3.12 -6.32
N GLU A 192 -43.15 -4.40 -6.67
CA GLU A 192 -43.74 -5.51 -5.91
C GLU A 192 -43.24 -5.54 -4.46
N ILE A 193 -41.93 -5.41 -4.24
CA ILE A 193 -41.37 -5.41 -2.88
C ILE A 193 -41.80 -4.15 -2.10
N ARG A 194 -41.91 -2.99 -2.77
CA ARG A 194 -42.42 -1.75 -2.15
C ARG A 194 -43.87 -1.90 -1.68
N THR A 195 -44.72 -2.51 -2.50
CA THR A 195 -46.12 -2.77 -2.14
C THR A 195 -46.23 -3.82 -1.03
N GLU A 196 -45.43 -4.89 -1.06
CA GLU A 196 -45.36 -5.89 0.02
C GLU A 196 -44.92 -5.25 1.34
N LEU A 197 -43.94 -4.35 1.31
CA LEU A 197 -43.45 -3.62 2.49
C LEU A 197 -44.46 -2.60 3.04
N ALA A 198 -45.30 -2.02 2.17
CA ALA A 198 -46.38 -1.12 2.58
C ALA A 198 -47.55 -1.89 3.24
N GLY A 199 -47.72 -3.17 2.91
CA GLY A 199 -48.63 -4.07 3.61
C GLY A 199 -48.21 -4.40 5.05
N HIS A 200 -49.10 -5.04 5.81
CA HIS A 200 -48.82 -5.48 7.18
C HIS A 200 -47.92 -6.72 7.21
N VAL A 201 -46.62 -6.56 6.97
CA VAL A 201 -45.63 -7.63 7.22
C VAL A 201 -45.43 -7.80 8.73
N THR A 202 -45.98 -8.88 9.28
CA THR A 202 -45.96 -9.18 10.72
C THR A 202 -44.59 -9.66 11.24
N SER A 203 -43.75 -10.25 10.39
CA SER A 203 -42.43 -10.76 10.78
C SER A 203 -41.31 -9.73 10.59
N VAL A 204 -40.62 -9.40 11.69
CA VAL A 204 -39.45 -8.50 11.71
C VAL A 204 -38.32 -9.01 10.80
N GLN A 205 -38.09 -10.33 10.76
CA GLN A 205 -37.03 -10.94 9.97
C GLN A 205 -37.32 -10.84 8.46
N ARG A 206 -38.56 -11.13 8.05
CA ARG A 206 -39.01 -11.03 6.65
C ARG A 206 -38.92 -9.57 6.17
N LYS A 207 -39.40 -8.63 7.00
CA LYS A 207 -39.29 -7.19 6.72
C LYS A 207 -37.83 -6.76 6.53
N GLY A 208 -36.92 -7.24 7.37
CA GLY A 208 -35.48 -6.98 7.23
C GLY A 208 -34.86 -7.53 5.93
N LYS A 209 -35.26 -8.73 5.49
CA LYS A 209 -34.81 -9.34 4.22
C LYS A 209 -35.28 -8.51 3.02
N LEU A 210 -36.57 -8.15 2.99
CA LEU A 210 -37.18 -7.34 1.93
C LEU A 210 -36.53 -5.96 1.82
N ILE A 211 -36.25 -5.28 2.94
CA ILE A 211 -35.55 -3.98 2.92
C ILE A 211 -34.16 -4.11 2.30
N LYS A 212 -33.40 -5.16 2.64
CA LYS A 212 -32.07 -5.40 2.05
C LYS A 212 -32.15 -5.69 0.55
N ARG A 213 -33.17 -6.46 0.13
CA ARG A 213 -33.42 -6.78 -1.27
C ARG A 213 -33.82 -5.54 -2.07
N LEU A 214 -34.74 -4.72 -1.55
CA LEU A 214 -35.14 -3.46 -2.19
C LEU A 214 -33.95 -2.50 -2.37
N ARG A 215 -33.12 -2.33 -1.34
CA ARG A 215 -31.91 -1.50 -1.43
C ARG A 215 -30.96 -1.96 -2.53
N LEU A 216 -30.83 -3.28 -2.73
CA LEU A 216 -30.02 -3.85 -3.80
C LEU A 216 -30.60 -3.52 -5.18
N LEU A 217 -31.91 -3.70 -5.36
CA LEU A 217 -32.61 -3.39 -6.62
C LEU A 217 -32.52 -1.89 -6.95
N ASP A 218 -32.77 -1.01 -5.98
CA ASP A 218 -32.61 0.45 -6.16
C ASP A 218 -31.16 0.82 -6.56
N SER A 219 -30.17 0.10 -6.00
CA SER A 219 -28.75 0.29 -6.37
C SER A 219 -28.44 -0.18 -7.79
N LEU A 220 -29.07 -1.26 -8.25
CA LEU A 220 -28.92 -1.75 -9.63
C LEU A 220 -29.59 -0.81 -10.63
N ILE A 221 -30.79 -0.32 -10.31
CA ILE A 221 -31.52 0.65 -11.14
C ILE A 221 -30.72 1.95 -11.26
N SER A 222 -30.27 2.53 -10.14
CA SER A 222 -29.52 3.79 -10.15
C SER A 222 -28.14 3.69 -10.82
N SER A 223 -27.57 2.48 -10.90
CA SER A 223 -26.29 2.24 -11.57
C SER A 223 -26.43 1.73 -13.01
N GLU A 224 -27.66 1.51 -13.50
CA GLU A 224 -27.96 0.89 -14.80
C GLU A 224 -27.19 -0.42 -15.02
N THR A 225 -27.06 -1.21 -13.95
CA THR A 225 -26.29 -2.47 -13.96
C THR A 225 -27.21 -3.65 -14.16
N ASP A 226 -26.92 -4.45 -15.17
CA ASP A 226 -27.64 -5.70 -15.42
C ASP A 226 -27.21 -6.78 -14.39
N PRO A 227 -28.17 -7.44 -13.71
CA PRO A 227 -27.89 -8.54 -12.79
C PRO A 227 -27.06 -9.68 -13.40
N THR A 228 -27.20 -9.94 -14.71
CA THR A 228 -26.51 -11.03 -15.41
C THR A 228 -24.99 -10.85 -15.43
N TRP A 229 -24.48 -9.62 -15.28
CA TRP A 229 -23.03 -9.34 -15.25
C TRP A 229 -22.32 -9.90 -14.01
N MET A 230 -23.06 -10.36 -13.00
CA MET A 230 -22.49 -11.11 -11.87
C MET A 230 -22.01 -12.51 -12.26
N ILE A 231 -22.43 -13.01 -13.43
CA ILE A 231 -21.95 -14.23 -14.06
C ILE A 231 -21.03 -13.84 -15.22
N MET A 232 -19.79 -14.34 -15.21
CA MET A 232 -18.77 -13.99 -16.17
C MET A 232 -18.76 -14.93 -17.37
N ASP A 233 -18.89 -14.36 -18.58
CA ASP A 233 -18.62 -15.06 -19.84
C ASP A 233 -17.16 -14.88 -20.29
N VAL A 234 -16.56 -13.77 -19.90
CA VAL A 234 -15.22 -13.35 -20.32
C VAL A 234 -14.41 -12.98 -19.09
N LEU A 235 -13.22 -13.57 -18.97
CA LEU A 235 -12.32 -13.33 -17.86
C LEU A 235 -11.15 -12.43 -18.30
N PRO A 236 -10.94 -11.25 -17.69
CA PRO A 236 -9.79 -10.42 -18.00
C PRO A 236 -8.48 -11.04 -17.48
N VAL A 237 -7.42 -10.89 -18.27
CA VAL A 237 -6.05 -11.30 -17.92
C VAL A 237 -5.23 -10.07 -17.58
N THR A 238 -4.65 -10.08 -16.38
CA THR A 238 -3.79 -8.99 -15.92
C THR A 238 -2.53 -8.85 -16.79
N PRO A 239 -2.01 -7.62 -16.95
CA PRO A 239 -0.80 -7.36 -17.72
C PRO A 239 0.41 -8.17 -17.20
N PRO A 240 1.28 -8.68 -18.09
CA PRO A 240 2.38 -9.59 -17.71
C PRO A 240 3.39 -8.95 -16.74
N ASP A 241 3.64 -7.64 -16.83
CA ASP A 241 4.60 -6.95 -15.95
C ASP A 241 4.09 -6.83 -14.50
N LEU A 242 2.79 -7.04 -14.26
CA LEU A 242 2.22 -7.14 -12.91
C LEU A 242 2.36 -8.56 -12.32
N ARG A 243 2.68 -9.54 -13.16
CA ARG A 243 2.89 -10.96 -12.81
C ARG A 243 4.18 -11.50 -13.45
N PRO A 244 5.35 -10.89 -13.16
CA PRO A 244 6.58 -11.15 -13.87
C PRO A 244 7.09 -12.58 -13.68
N MET A 245 7.85 -13.03 -14.66
CA MET A 245 8.70 -14.21 -14.57
C MET A 245 10.15 -13.74 -14.68
N VAL A 246 10.88 -13.79 -13.56
CA VAL A 246 12.26 -13.26 -13.50
C VAL A 246 13.22 -14.43 -13.44
N GLN A 247 14.24 -14.41 -14.29
CA GLN A 247 15.32 -15.37 -14.24
C GLN A 247 16.23 -15.05 -13.04
N LEU A 248 16.44 -16.05 -12.19
CA LEU A 248 17.40 -15.99 -11.08
C LEU A 248 18.74 -16.59 -11.54
N ASP A 249 19.78 -16.31 -10.77
CA ASP A 249 21.09 -16.92 -10.94
C ASP A 249 20.98 -18.46 -10.88
N GLY A 250 21.65 -19.14 -11.80
CA GLY A 250 21.57 -20.61 -11.95
C GLY A 250 20.43 -21.12 -12.85
N GLY A 251 19.84 -20.26 -13.69
CA GLY A 251 18.88 -20.67 -14.72
C GLY A 251 17.48 -21.03 -14.20
N ARG A 252 17.20 -20.74 -12.92
CA ARG A 252 15.88 -20.91 -12.32
C ARG A 252 14.99 -19.71 -12.64
N PHE A 253 13.67 -19.91 -12.63
CA PHE A 253 12.70 -18.84 -12.82
C PHE A 253 11.88 -18.63 -11.54
N ALA A 254 11.81 -17.39 -11.09
CA ALA A 254 10.85 -16.96 -10.10
C ALA A 254 9.55 -16.56 -10.81
N THR A 255 8.48 -17.30 -10.57
CA THR A 255 7.16 -17.08 -11.18
C THR A 255 6.18 -16.52 -10.16
N SER A 256 5.35 -15.57 -10.58
CA SER A 256 4.19 -15.16 -9.78
C SER A 256 3.14 -16.28 -9.68
N ASP A 257 2.59 -16.49 -8.49
CA ASP A 257 1.51 -17.45 -8.20
C ASP A 257 0.29 -17.27 -9.14
N LEU A 258 0.02 -16.04 -9.58
CA LEU A 258 -1.07 -15.74 -10.53
C LEU A 258 -0.91 -16.48 -11.87
N ASN A 259 0.32 -16.64 -12.36
CA ASN A 259 0.56 -17.33 -13.63
C ASN A 259 0.14 -18.80 -13.54
N ASP A 260 0.34 -19.45 -12.39
CA ASP A 260 -0.11 -20.82 -12.17
C ASP A 260 -1.63 -20.93 -12.11
N LEU A 261 -2.31 -19.97 -11.48
CA LEU A 261 -3.76 -19.91 -11.42
C LEU A 261 -4.37 -19.66 -12.82
N TYR A 262 -3.84 -18.71 -13.58
CA TYR A 262 -4.27 -18.49 -14.98
C TYR A 262 -4.05 -19.72 -15.85
N ARG A 263 -2.89 -20.38 -15.72
CA ARG A 263 -2.57 -21.61 -16.45
C ARG A 263 -3.59 -22.72 -16.17
N ARG A 264 -4.02 -22.88 -14.92
CA ARG A 264 -5.07 -23.85 -14.54
C ARG A 264 -6.40 -23.50 -15.22
N VAL A 265 -6.83 -22.24 -15.20
CA VAL A 265 -8.06 -21.80 -15.85
C VAL A 265 -8.03 -22.08 -17.35
N ILE A 266 -6.96 -21.67 -18.05
CA ILE A 266 -6.83 -21.87 -19.51
C ILE A 266 -6.84 -23.37 -19.87
N ASN A 267 -6.11 -24.20 -19.11
CA ASN A 267 -6.08 -25.64 -19.34
C ASN A 267 -7.48 -26.29 -19.20
N ARG A 268 -8.24 -25.90 -18.17
CA ARG A 268 -9.60 -26.38 -17.95
C ARG A 268 -10.57 -25.89 -19.01
N ASN A 269 -10.46 -24.62 -19.39
CA ASN A 269 -11.28 -24.02 -20.42
C ASN A 269 -11.07 -24.71 -21.79
N ASN A 270 -9.82 -24.89 -22.21
CA ASN A 270 -9.49 -25.54 -23.47
C ASN A 270 -9.90 -27.03 -23.47
N ARG A 271 -9.79 -27.70 -22.33
CA ARG A 271 -10.26 -29.08 -22.18
C ARG A 271 -11.78 -29.16 -22.32
N LEU A 272 -12.52 -28.27 -21.69
CA LEU A 272 -13.98 -28.18 -21.80
C LEU A 272 -14.42 -27.90 -23.24
N GLN A 273 -13.78 -26.96 -23.94
CA GLN A 273 -14.08 -26.70 -25.36
C GLN A 273 -13.94 -27.95 -26.22
N ARG A 274 -12.83 -28.68 -26.09
CA ARG A 274 -12.62 -29.93 -26.84
C ARG A 274 -13.66 -30.99 -26.51
N LEU A 275 -14.07 -31.11 -25.24
CA LEU A 275 -15.09 -32.08 -24.83
C LEU A 275 -16.46 -31.74 -25.44
N LEU A 276 -16.81 -30.46 -25.51
CA LEU A 276 -18.03 -30.00 -26.17
C LEU A 276 -18.00 -30.26 -27.69
N GLU A 277 -16.87 -29.98 -28.35
CA GLU A 277 -16.69 -30.25 -29.79
C GLU A 277 -16.79 -31.74 -30.14
N MET A 278 -16.31 -32.62 -29.26
CA MET A 278 -16.37 -34.07 -29.44
C MET A 278 -17.74 -34.67 -29.09
N GLY A 279 -18.68 -33.89 -28.55
CA GLY A 279 -19.97 -34.41 -28.07
C GLY A 279 -19.81 -35.39 -26.90
N ALA A 280 -18.89 -35.11 -25.97
CA ALA A 280 -18.65 -35.98 -24.82
C ALA A 280 -19.91 -36.10 -23.91
N PRO A 281 -20.09 -37.23 -23.20
CA PRO A 281 -21.22 -37.42 -22.30
C PRO A 281 -21.36 -36.31 -21.25
N GLU A 282 -22.61 -35.98 -20.88
CA GLU A 282 -22.93 -34.85 -19.99
C GLU A 282 -22.23 -34.94 -18.63
N ILE A 283 -22.10 -36.13 -18.05
CA ILE A 283 -21.43 -36.33 -16.75
C ILE A 283 -19.98 -35.78 -16.78
N ILE A 284 -19.26 -36.05 -17.88
CA ILE A 284 -17.88 -35.58 -18.04
C ILE A 284 -17.86 -34.06 -18.24
N VAL A 285 -18.80 -33.52 -19.03
CA VAL A 285 -18.93 -32.08 -19.27
C VAL A 285 -19.26 -31.32 -17.98
N ARG A 286 -20.21 -31.81 -17.17
CA ARG A 286 -20.58 -31.23 -15.87
C ARG A 286 -19.41 -31.19 -14.91
N ASN A 287 -18.66 -32.30 -14.81
CA ASN A 287 -17.45 -32.32 -13.98
C ASN A 287 -16.41 -31.30 -14.45
N GLU A 288 -16.17 -31.16 -15.77
CA GLU A 288 -15.20 -30.19 -16.27
C GLU A 288 -15.70 -28.74 -16.11
N LYS A 289 -17.01 -28.47 -16.25
CA LYS A 289 -17.63 -27.17 -15.92
C LYS A 289 -17.44 -26.83 -14.43
N ARG A 290 -17.64 -27.80 -13.52
CA ARG A 290 -17.36 -27.63 -12.08
C ARG A 290 -15.87 -27.33 -11.81
N MET A 291 -14.97 -28.05 -12.47
CA MET A 291 -13.52 -27.80 -12.33
C MET A 291 -13.09 -26.44 -12.89
N LEU A 292 -13.76 -25.95 -13.93
CA LEU A 292 -13.53 -24.60 -14.46
C LEU A 292 -13.99 -23.54 -13.46
N GLN A 293 -15.19 -23.68 -12.88
CA GLN A 293 -15.68 -22.80 -11.82
C GLN A 293 -14.69 -22.75 -10.65
N GLU A 294 -14.19 -23.90 -10.18
CA GLU A 294 -13.17 -23.99 -9.13
C GLU A 294 -11.87 -23.26 -9.46
N ALA A 295 -11.40 -23.39 -10.70
CA ALA A 295 -10.17 -22.76 -11.14
C ALA A 295 -10.30 -21.23 -11.14
N VAL A 296 -11.45 -20.70 -11.56
CA VAL A 296 -11.74 -19.26 -11.56
C VAL A 296 -11.96 -18.74 -10.14
N ASP A 297 -12.64 -19.51 -9.28
CA ASP A 297 -12.79 -19.17 -7.87
C ASP A 297 -11.43 -19.05 -7.19
N ALA A 298 -10.52 -19.99 -7.43
CA ALA A 298 -9.16 -19.95 -6.89
C ALA A 298 -8.32 -18.79 -7.43
N LEU A 299 -8.53 -18.40 -8.69
CA LEU A 299 -7.86 -17.23 -9.29
C LEU A 299 -8.27 -15.92 -8.59
N ILE A 300 -9.58 -15.73 -8.37
CA ILE A 300 -10.13 -14.51 -7.76
C ILE A 300 -9.86 -14.53 -6.26
N ASP A 301 -10.25 -15.60 -5.56
CA ASP A 301 -10.21 -15.71 -4.10
C ASP A 301 -9.95 -17.15 -3.63
N ASN A 302 -8.67 -17.53 -3.56
CA ASN A 302 -8.22 -18.84 -3.11
C ASN A 302 -8.44 -19.03 -1.60
N GLY A 303 -9.46 -19.83 -1.23
CA GLY A 303 -9.75 -20.24 0.15
C GLY A 303 -11.18 -19.99 0.61
N ARG A 304 -11.97 -19.20 -0.14
CA ARG A 304 -13.35 -18.85 0.27
C ARG A 304 -14.34 -20.02 0.19
N ARG A 305 -14.08 -21.01 -0.67
CA ARG A 305 -14.94 -22.19 -0.84
C ARG A 305 -14.55 -23.37 0.07
N GLY A 306 -13.29 -23.46 0.48
CA GLY A 306 -12.78 -24.62 1.20
C GLY A 306 -11.28 -24.76 1.08
N ARG A 307 -10.80 -25.96 0.73
CA ARG A 307 -9.36 -26.28 0.68
C ARG A 307 -8.64 -25.37 -0.32
N THR A 308 -7.61 -24.69 0.17
CA THR A 308 -6.79 -23.82 -0.66
C THR A 308 -6.00 -24.62 -1.68
N VAL A 309 -5.91 -24.07 -2.89
CA VAL A 309 -5.03 -24.59 -3.92
C VAL A 309 -3.58 -24.29 -3.53
N VAL A 310 -2.79 -25.34 -3.38
CA VAL A 310 -1.37 -25.25 -3.03
C VAL A 310 -0.46 -25.35 -4.26
N GLY A 311 0.68 -24.67 -4.19
CA GLY A 311 1.78 -24.77 -5.14
C GLY A 311 2.75 -25.91 -4.80
N PRO A 312 3.86 -26.03 -5.55
CA PRO A 312 4.85 -27.10 -5.37
C PRO A 312 5.47 -27.15 -3.97
N ASN A 313 5.57 -26.00 -3.29
CA ASN A 313 6.15 -25.89 -1.95
C ASN A 313 5.11 -26.10 -0.83
N ASN A 314 3.97 -26.75 -1.12
CA ASN A 314 2.81 -26.91 -0.20
C ASN A 314 2.24 -25.60 0.40
N ARG A 315 2.69 -24.46 -0.10
CA ARG A 315 2.16 -23.14 0.27
C ARG A 315 0.94 -22.82 -0.59
N ALA A 316 -0.09 -22.23 0.03
CA ALA A 316 -1.27 -21.72 -0.68
C ALA A 316 -0.86 -20.61 -1.67
N LEU A 317 -1.36 -20.71 -2.91
CA LEU A 317 -1.12 -19.73 -3.95
C LEU A 317 -1.85 -18.42 -3.63
N LYS A 318 -1.19 -17.27 -3.85
CA LYS A 318 -1.81 -15.95 -3.69
C LYS A 318 -2.73 -15.64 -4.88
N SER A 319 -4.02 -15.41 -4.60
CA SER A 319 -5.06 -14.98 -5.53
C SER A 319 -5.06 -13.46 -5.76
N LEU A 320 -5.90 -12.97 -6.67
CA LEU A 320 -6.09 -11.54 -6.92
C LEU A 320 -6.55 -10.78 -5.67
N SER A 321 -7.51 -11.32 -4.92
CA SER A 321 -8.01 -10.72 -3.67
C SER A 321 -6.89 -10.57 -2.63
N ASN A 322 -6.08 -11.62 -2.45
CA ASN A 322 -4.97 -11.66 -1.48
C ASN A 322 -3.83 -10.67 -1.80
N ILE A 323 -3.71 -10.22 -3.06
CA ILE A 323 -2.73 -9.18 -3.44
C ILE A 323 -3.20 -7.80 -2.96
N ILE A 324 -4.51 -7.58 -2.91
CA ILE A 324 -5.11 -6.30 -2.56
C ILE A 324 -5.25 -6.18 -1.04
N GLU A 325 -5.72 -7.24 -0.40
CA GLU A 325 -6.10 -7.27 1.01
C GLU A 325 -4.95 -7.65 1.97
N GLY A 326 -5.18 -7.42 3.26
CA GLY A 326 -4.27 -7.83 4.33
C GLY A 326 -3.11 -6.86 4.59
N LYS A 327 -2.24 -7.24 5.53
CA LYS A 327 -1.11 -6.40 5.99
C LYS A 327 -0.01 -6.27 4.92
N GLN A 328 0.19 -7.34 4.14
CA GLN A 328 1.09 -7.37 2.97
C GLN A 328 0.38 -6.98 1.66
N GLY A 329 -0.89 -6.58 1.73
CA GLY A 329 -1.66 -6.18 0.56
C GLY A 329 -1.23 -4.81 0.02
N ARG A 330 -1.62 -4.52 -1.22
CA ARG A 330 -1.23 -3.27 -1.91
C ARG A 330 -1.64 -2.00 -1.16
N PHE A 331 -2.84 -1.96 -0.58
CA PHE A 331 -3.33 -0.77 0.11
C PHE A 331 -2.45 -0.38 1.31
N ARG A 332 -2.15 -1.33 2.20
CA ARG A 332 -1.38 -1.04 3.42
C ARG A 332 0.11 -0.97 3.16
N GLN A 333 0.67 -1.91 2.40
CA GLN A 333 2.12 -2.03 2.27
C GLN A 333 2.71 -1.12 1.21
N ASN A 334 2.00 -0.83 0.11
CA ASN A 334 2.57 -0.11 -1.05
C ASN A 334 1.98 1.28 -1.28
N LEU A 335 0.68 1.48 -0.99
CA LEU A 335 0.06 2.81 -1.15
C LEU A 335 0.37 3.71 0.04
N LEU A 336 0.15 3.22 1.27
CA LEU A 336 0.47 3.96 2.50
C LEU A 336 1.95 3.83 2.88
N GLY A 337 2.52 2.63 2.75
CA GLY A 337 3.95 2.39 2.90
C GLY A 337 4.69 2.60 1.58
N LYS A 338 5.46 3.68 1.46
CA LYS A 338 6.36 3.86 0.32
C LYS A 338 7.79 3.95 0.80
N ARG A 339 8.67 3.19 0.13
CA ARG A 339 10.10 3.44 0.23
C ARG A 339 10.36 4.71 -0.56
N VAL A 340 11.09 5.62 0.05
CA VAL A 340 11.40 6.94 -0.52
C VAL A 340 12.90 7.04 -0.74
N ASP A 341 13.26 7.67 -1.86
CA ASP A 341 14.64 8.07 -2.12
C ASP A 341 15.01 9.28 -1.23
N TYR A 342 16.28 9.69 -1.27
CA TYR A 342 16.79 10.80 -0.43
C TYR A 342 16.58 10.57 1.07
N SER A 343 16.77 9.32 1.48
CA SER A 343 16.69 8.89 2.88
C SER A 343 17.95 8.13 3.30
N GLY A 344 18.30 8.27 4.58
CA GLY A 344 19.45 7.61 5.20
C GLY A 344 19.09 7.07 6.57
N ARG A 345 19.88 6.15 7.11
CA ARG A 345 19.72 5.66 8.48
C ARG A 345 21.10 5.48 9.11
N SER A 346 21.26 5.92 10.35
CA SER A 346 22.44 5.61 11.15
C SER A 346 22.10 5.58 12.65
N VAL A 347 23.05 5.08 13.44
CA VAL A 347 23.02 5.08 14.89
C VAL A 347 23.12 6.52 15.39
N ILE A 348 22.37 6.83 16.45
CA ILE A 348 22.43 8.13 17.10
C ILE A 348 23.44 8.15 18.24
N VAL A 349 24.09 9.29 18.41
CA VAL A 349 25.01 9.59 19.51
C VAL A 349 24.68 10.96 20.09
N VAL A 350 25.14 11.20 21.31
CA VAL A 350 24.88 12.47 22.01
C VAL A 350 25.67 13.61 21.37
N GLY A 351 25.00 14.74 21.08
CA GLY A 351 25.62 15.97 20.59
C GLY A 351 25.37 17.14 21.56
N PRO A 352 26.07 17.22 22.70
CA PRO A 352 25.75 18.18 23.75
C PRO A 352 26.10 19.64 23.39
N SER A 353 26.95 19.85 22.39
CA SER A 353 27.35 21.19 21.91
C SER A 353 26.42 21.76 20.83
N LEU A 354 25.43 20.98 20.38
CA LEU A 354 24.48 21.41 19.36
C LEU A 354 23.44 22.36 19.96
N LYS A 355 22.85 23.22 19.12
CA LYS A 355 21.64 23.96 19.48
C LYS A 355 20.41 23.06 19.35
N LEU A 356 19.29 23.44 19.99
CA LEU A 356 18.05 22.66 19.96
C LEU A 356 17.52 22.43 18.54
N ASN A 357 17.71 23.38 17.62
CA ASN A 357 17.30 23.28 16.22
C ASN A 357 18.30 22.53 15.33
N GLN A 358 19.46 22.12 15.84
CA GLN A 358 20.54 21.55 15.04
C GLN A 358 20.68 20.04 15.26
N CYS A 359 21.13 19.33 14.23
CA CYS A 359 21.57 17.94 14.34
C CYS A 359 22.93 17.76 13.67
N GLY A 360 23.75 16.84 14.14
CA GLY A 360 25.00 16.49 13.48
C GLY A 360 24.76 15.43 12.42
N LEU A 361 25.03 15.75 11.16
CA LEU A 361 24.90 14.84 10.04
C LEU A 361 26.29 14.36 9.55
N PRO A 362 26.53 13.04 9.48
CA PRO A 362 27.77 12.50 8.95
C PRO A 362 28.07 12.98 7.53
N LYS A 363 29.33 13.37 7.29
CA LYS A 363 29.83 13.80 5.97
C LYS A 363 29.54 12.81 4.84
N GLU A 364 29.82 11.52 5.05
CA GLU A 364 29.55 10.45 4.06
C GLU A 364 28.05 10.37 3.71
N MET A 365 27.18 10.47 4.72
CA MET A 365 25.73 10.43 4.52
C MET A 365 25.22 11.68 3.79
N ALA A 366 25.72 12.85 4.19
CA ALA A 366 25.33 14.13 3.61
C ALA A 366 25.67 14.20 2.11
N ILE A 367 26.86 13.73 1.70
CA ILE A 367 27.22 13.69 0.27
C ILE A 367 26.22 12.87 -0.55
N GLU A 368 25.82 11.68 -0.09
CA GLU A 368 24.91 10.83 -0.86
C GLU A 368 23.49 11.39 -0.88
N LEU A 369 23.01 11.97 0.22
CA LEU A 369 21.70 12.61 0.30
C LEU A 369 21.61 13.86 -0.60
N PHE A 370 22.64 14.70 -0.62
CA PHE A 370 22.65 15.97 -1.35
C PHE A 370 23.34 15.90 -2.71
N LYS A 371 23.68 14.69 -3.19
CA LYS A 371 24.47 14.46 -4.40
C LYS A 371 24.01 15.23 -5.64
N PRO A 372 22.70 15.29 -5.98
CA PRO A 372 22.26 16.05 -7.16
C PRO A 372 22.46 17.56 -7.02
N PHE A 373 22.28 18.10 -5.80
CA PHE A 373 22.49 19.52 -5.50
C PHE A 373 23.96 19.89 -5.64
N VAL A 374 24.86 19.06 -5.12
CA VAL A 374 26.31 19.22 -5.25
C VAL A 374 26.74 19.19 -6.72
N VAL A 375 26.23 18.21 -7.49
CA VAL A 375 26.53 18.13 -8.94
C VAL A 375 26.08 19.40 -9.68
N ASN A 376 24.89 19.92 -9.37
CA ASN A 376 24.38 21.13 -10.00
C ASN A 376 25.25 22.36 -9.66
N LYS A 377 25.61 22.54 -8.39
CA LYS A 377 26.42 23.67 -7.93
C LYS A 377 27.85 23.64 -8.49
N LEU A 378 28.44 22.44 -8.64
CA LEU A 378 29.76 22.27 -9.26
C LEU A 378 29.77 22.71 -10.74
N ILE A 379 28.68 22.47 -11.46
CA ILE A 379 28.52 22.88 -12.86
C ILE A 379 28.26 24.40 -12.93
N GLU A 380 27.37 24.92 -12.07
CA GLU A 380 27.06 26.36 -11.99
C GLU A 380 28.31 27.22 -11.73
N ARG A 381 29.21 26.75 -10.84
CA ARG A 381 30.48 27.44 -10.54
C ARG A 381 31.59 27.22 -11.59
N GLY A 382 31.34 26.42 -12.62
CA GLY A 382 32.31 26.15 -13.68
C GLY A 382 33.49 25.25 -13.28
N TYR A 383 33.45 24.62 -12.10
CA TYR A 383 34.48 23.64 -11.71
C TYR A 383 34.47 22.41 -12.62
N VAL A 384 33.29 22.05 -13.14
CA VAL A 384 33.09 20.89 -13.98
C VAL A 384 32.11 21.19 -15.11
N GLN A 385 32.41 20.71 -16.32
CA GLN A 385 31.57 20.89 -17.52
C GLN A 385 30.44 19.84 -17.64
N ASN A 386 30.68 18.60 -17.16
CA ASN A 386 29.80 17.45 -17.39
C ASN A 386 29.40 16.74 -16.09
N ILE A 387 28.17 16.21 -16.03
CA ILE A 387 27.66 15.42 -14.89
C ILE A 387 28.59 14.23 -14.55
N LYS A 388 29.13 13.54 -15.57
CA LYS A 388 30.04 12.40 -15.37
C LYS A 388 31.34 12.82 -14.65
N SER A 389 31.89 13.97 -15.02
CA SER A 389 33.10 14.50 -14.39
C SER A 389 32.81 14.94 -12.96
N ALA A 390 31.61 15.47 -12.69
CA ALA A 390 31.21 15.89 -11.35
C ALA A 390 31.06 14.65 -10.43
N LYS A 391 30.48 13.57 -10.93
CA LYS A 391 30.43 12.29 -10.20
C LYS A 391 31.82 11.76 -9.86
N LYS A 392 32.77 11.80 -10.80
CA LYS A 392 34.17 11.40 -10.54
C LYS A 392 34.86 12.29 -9.51
N MET A 393 34.58 13.59 -9.50
CA MET A 393 35.12 14.54 -8.51
C MET A 393 34.57 14.24 -7.10
N ILE A 394 33.28 13.92 -7.00
CA ILE A 394 32.65 13.51 -5.74
C ILE A 394 33.23 12.17 -5.25
N GLU A 395 33.43 11.19 -6.14
CA GLU A 395 34.04 9.89 -5.79
C GLU A 395 35.50 10.02 -5.30
N ARG A 396 36.21 11.08 -5.71
CA ARG A 396 37.58 11.38 -5.25
C ARG A 396 37.63 12.17 -3.95
N SER A 397 36.48 12.63 -3.44
CA SER A 397 36.38 13.44 -2.21
C SER A 397 37.24 14.71 -2.22
N ASP A 398 37.30 15.41 -3.36
CA ASP A 398 38.06 16.66 -3.51
C ASP A 398 37.61 17.73 -2.50
N ALA A 399 38.56 18.51 -1.96
CA ALA A 399 38.29 19.52 -0.92
C ALA A 399 37.14 20.48 -1.25
N LYS A 400 37.08 20.94 -2.51
CA LYS A 400 36.05 21.87 -3.00
C LYS A 400 34.62 21.33 -2.90
N VAL A 401 34.46 20.01 -2.91
CA VAL A 401 33.15 19.36 -2.78
C VAL A 401 32.59 19.58 -1.37
N TRP A 402 33.46 19.58 -0.35
CA TRP A 402 33.07 19.79 1.04
C TRP A 402 32.63 21.24 1.29
N ASP A 403 33.34 22.22 0.73
CA ASP A 403 32.97 23.64 0.84
C ASP A 403 31.59 23.90 0.22
N ILE A 404 31.34 23.30 -0.95
CA ILE A 404 30.04 23.40 -1.63
C ILE A 404 28.94 22.68 -0.84
N LEU A 405 29.26 21.53 -0.26
CA LEU A 405 28.29 20.78 0.54
C LEU A 405 27.87 21.56 1.78
N GLU A 406 28.81 22.20 2.48
CA GLU A 406 28.52 23.03 3.66
C GLU A 406 27.61 24.21 3.31
N GLU A 407 27.85 24.86 2.17
CA GLU A 407 26.99 25.92 1.64
C GLU A 407 25.56 25.44 1.29
N ILE A 408 25.42 24.25 0.71
CA ILE A 408 24.10 23.69 0.33
C ILE A 408 23.29 23.29 1.57
N ILE A 409 23.96 22.80 2.59
CA ILE A 409 23.37 22.33 3.84
C ILE A 409 22.93 23.51 4.70
N ASP A 410 23.64 24.62 4.65
CA ASP A 410 23.25 25.83 5.34
C ASP A 410 21.87 26.32 4.86
N GLY A 411 20.95 26.48 5.80
CA GLY A 411 19.56 26.83 5.48
C GLY A 411 18.70 25.68 4.89
N HIS A 412 19.20 24.46 4.74
CA HIS A 412 18.41 23.32 4.25
C HIS A 412 18.04 22.34 5.38
N PRO A 413 16.79 22.36 5.90
CA PRO A 413 16.39 21.47 6.99
C PRO A 413 16.36 20.00 6.55
N VAL A 414 16.55 19.10 7.51
CA VAL A 414 16.39 17.65 7.37
C VAL A 414 15.42 17.11 8.41
N MET A 415 14.66 16.07 8.07
CA MET A 415 13.73 15.44 9.00
C MET A 415 14.35 14.19 9.61
N LEU A 416 14.37 14.13 10.94
CA LEU A 416 14.73 12.93 11.69
C LEU A 416 13.47 12.19 12.14
N ASN A 417 13.48 10.87 12.02
CA ASN A 417 12.41 9.99 12.45
C ASN A 417 12.95 8.76 13.18
N ARG A 418 12.34 8.41 14.32
CA ARG A 418 12.61 7.15 15.03
C ARG A 418 11.41 6.22 14.91
N ALA A 419 11.69 4.96 14.56
CA ALA A 419 10.69 3.91 14.56
C ALA A 419 10.67 3.18 15.91
N PRO A 420 9.49 2.87 16.49
CA PRO A 420 8.15 3.18 16.00
C PRO A 420 7.70 4.62 16.27
N THR A 421 7.05 5.25 15.29
CA THR A 421 6.49 6.61 15.44
C THR A 421 5.11 6.54 16.10
N LEU A 422 5.02 6.87 17.39
CA LEU A 422 3.77 6.80 18.17
C LEU A 422 2.92 8.07 18.07
N HIS A 423 3.55 9.22 17.88
CA HIS A 423 2.90 10.52 17.81
C HIS A 423 3.71 11.48 16.92
N ARG A 424 3.14 12.63 16.58
CA ARG A 424 3.74 13.59 15.64
C ARG A 424 5.18 14.01 16.00
N LEU A 425 5.52 14.09 17.29
CA LEU A 425 6.86 14.50 17.74
C LEU A 425 7.96 13.45 17.50
N GLY A 426 7.59 12.24 17.06
CA GLY A 426 8.55 11.25 16.60
C GLY A 426 9.15 11.59 15.22
N ILE A 427 8.70 12.68 14.59
CA ILE A 427 9.30 13.27 13.40
C ILE A 427 9.49 14.77 13.66
N GLN A 428 10.73 15.25 13.57
CA GLN A 428 11.06 16.66 13.70
C GLN A 428 12.10 17.08 12.66
N ALA A 429 12.09 18.36 12.31
CA ALA A 429 13.08 18.95 11.43
C ALA A 429 14.21 19.59 12.23
N PHE A 430 15.42 19.51 11.68
CA PHE A 430 16.65 20.07 12.23
C PHE A 430 17.48 20.69 11.12
N GLU A 431 18.30 21.67 11.47
CA GLU A 431 19.36 22.18 10.61
C GLU A 431 20.60 21.29 10.74
N PRO A 432 21.03 20.65 9.64
CA PRO A 432 22.18 19.76 9.67
C PRO A 432 23.48 20.55 9.83
N LYS A 433 24.33 20.09 10.73
CA LYS A 433 25.74 20.50 10.83
C LYS A 433 26.60 19.32 10.45
N LEU A 434 27.58 19.53 9.57
CA LEU A 434 28.49 18.46 9.16
C LEU A 434 29.35 18.02 10.35
N VAL A 435 29.35 16.72 10.62
CA VAL A 435 30.18 16.10 11.66
C VAL A 435 31.04 14.98 11.07
N GLU A 436 32.19 14.77 11.69
CA GLU A 436 33.05 13.63 11.40
C GLU A 436 32.48 12.33 11.97
N GLY A 437 32.84 11.21 11.35
CA GLY A 437 32.34 9.88 11.72
C GLY A 437 31.09 9.48 10.97
N ARG A 438 30.38 8.45 11.48
CA ARG A 438 29.24 7.81 10.82
C ARG A 438 27.93 7.89 11.59
N ALA A 439 27.94 8.41 12.82
CA ALA A 439 26.78 8.47 13.68
C ALA A 439 26.12 9.85 13.64
N ILE A 440 24.80 9.88 13.75
CA ILE A 440 24.02 11.12 13.79
C ILE A 440 24.10 11.68 15.21
N GLN A 441 24.49 12.95 15.37
CA GLN A 441 24.47 13.59 16.67
C GLN A 441 23.12 14.24 16.92
N LEU A 442 22.52 13.93 18.07
CA LEU A 442 21.22 14.45 18.48
C LEU A 442 21.34 15.27 19.76
N HIS A 443 20.54 16.34 19.84
CA HIS A 443 20.45 17.16 21.04
C HIS A 443 19.77 16.38 22.20
N PRO A 444 20.33 16.34 23.43
CA PRO A 444 19.77 15.54 24.52
C PRO A 444 18.31 15.84 24.87
N LEU A 445 17.90 17.12 24.82
CA LEU A 445 16.53 17.54 25.18
C LEU A 445 15.44 17.04 24.22
N VAL A 446 15.78 16.61 23.00
CA VAL A 446 14.78 16.05 22.07
C VAL A 446 14.63 14.54 22.21
N CYS A 447 15.51 13.87 22.96
CA CYS A 447 15.44 12.42 23.16
C CYS A 447 14.12 11.98 23.81
N THR A 448 13.56 12.78 24.72
CA THR A 448 12.24 12.54 25.34
C THR A 448 11.13 12.52 24.30
N ALA A 449 11.17 13.43 23.32
CA ALA A 449 10.20 13.50 22.23
C ALA A 449 10.31 12.30 21.29
N PHE A 450 11.52 11.83 20.99
CA PHE A 450 11.70 10.61 20.18
C PHE A 450 11.55 9.31 20.96
N ASN A 451 11.44 9.39 22.29
CA ASN A 451 11.55 8.28 23.22
C ASN A 451 12.85 7.47 22.98
N ALA A 452 13.95 8.17 22.67
CA ALA A 452 15.21 7.60 22.24
C ALA A 452 16.27 7.63 23.33
N ASP A 453 17.16 6.65 23.32
CA ASP A 453 18.38 6.57 24.13
C ASP A 453 19.61 6.34 23.23
N PHE A 454 20.79 6.23 23.83
CA PHE A 454 22.06 6.16 23.10
C PHE A 454 22.74 4.79 23.23
N ASP A 455 21.96 3.70 23.33
CA ASP A 455 22.45 2.33 23.51
C ASP A 455 22.62 1.54 22.20
N GLY A 456 22.32 2.16 21.05
CA GLY A 456 22.31 1.51 19.73
C GLY A 456 21.12 1.89 18.86
N ASP A 457 20.20 2.70 19.39
CA ASP A 457 19.09 3.29 18.66
C ASP A 457 19.50 3.93 17.32
N GLN A 458 18.62 3.80 16.33
CA GLN A 458 18.84 4.30 14.98
C GLN A 458 17.74 5.27 14.57
N MET A 459 18.12 6.32 13.85
CA MET A 459 17.18 7.26 13.26
C MET A 459 17.30 7.30 11.75
N ALA A 460 16.16 7.50 11.09
CA ALA A 460 16.09 7.75 9.66
C ALA A 460 16.10 9.25 9.38
N VAL A 461 16.90 9.67 8.42
CA VAL A 461 17.01 11.04 7.89
C VAL A 461 16.26 11.10 6.57
N HIS A 462 15.49 12.16 6.34
CA HIS A 462 14.85 12.44 5.06
C HIS A 462 15.09 13.90 4.66
N VAL A 463 15.32 14.14 3.36
CA VAL A 463 15.59 15.48 2.82
C VAL A 463 14.35 16.03 2.10
N PRO A 464 13.76 17.15 2.56
CA PRO A 464 12.68 17.83 1.83
C PRO A 464 13.22 18.49 0.56
N LEU A 465 12.69 18.11 -0.60
CA LEU A 465 13.25 18.56 -1.89
C LEU A 465 12.62 19.84 -2.46
N SER A 466 11.30 20.02 -2.28
CA SER A 466 10.61 21.21 -2.80
C SER A 466 10.72 22.38 -1.83
N ILE A 467 10.62 23.61 -2.35
CA ILE A 467 10.71 24.84 -1.55
C ILE A 467 9.57 24.89 -0.53
N GLU A 468 8.37 24.43 -0.91
CA GLU A 468 7.21 24.36 -0.03
C GLU A 468 7.46 23.38 1.12
N ALA A 469 8.01 22.20 0.83
CA ALA A 469 8.33 21.20 1.85
C ALA A 469 9.46 21.67 2.79
N GLN A 470 10.47 22.36 2.27
CA GLN A 470 11.53 22.95 3.08
C GLN A 470 10.97 24.05 4.00
N THR A 471 10.08 24.89 3.46
CA THR A 471 9.41 25.96 4.22
C THR A 471 8.50 25.39 5.30
N GLU A 472 7.71 24.36 4.97
CA GLU A 472 6.86 23.65 5.92
C GLU A 472 7.69 23.01 7.05
N ALA A 473 8.79 22.33 6.70
CA ALA A 473 9.68 21.73 7.68
C ALA A 473 10.25 22.78 8.64
N ARG A 474 10.65 23.94 8.12
CA ARG A 474 11.20 25.05 8.91
C ARG A 474 10.14 25.74 9.78
N MET A 475 8.96 26.00 9.24
CA MET A 475 7.90 26.75 9.95
C MET A 475 7.11 25.89 10.94
N LEU A 476 6.90 24.60 10.66
CA LEU A 476 6.01 23.75 11.46
C LEU A 476 6.75 22.64 12.19
N MET A 477 7.77 22.04 11.56
CA MET A 477 8.38 20.81 12.07
C MET A 477 9.68 21.03 12.85
N LEU A 478 10.26 22.23 12.81
CA LEU A 478 11.51 22.54 13.51
C LEU A 478 11.39 22.24 15.00
N ALA A 479 12.42 21.65 15.59
CA ALA A 479 12.39 21.23 17.00
C ALA A 479 12.05 22.36 17.98
N THR A 480 12.42 23.62 17.67
CA THR A 480 12.11 24.81 18.46
C THR A 480 10.61 25.14 18.54
N ASN A 481 9.82 24.68 17.56
CA ASN A 481 8.37 24.95 17.54
C ASN A 481 7.61 23.90 18.37
N ASN A 482 8.27 22.80 18.70
CA ASN A 482 7.69 21.61 19.31
C ASN A 482 8.07 21.46 20.79
N ILE A 483 7.84 22.51 21.58
CA ILE A 483 8.19 22.60 23.00
C ILE A 483 7.16 21.85 23.89
N LEU A 484 5.87 21.94 23.53
CA LEU A 484 4.76 21.43 24.33
C LEU A 484 4.20 20.13 23.76
N ALA A 485 3.80 19.23 24.66
CA ALA A 485 3.06 18.03 24.33
C ALA A 485 1.67 18.37 23.78
N PRO A 486 1.29 17.84 22.60
CA PRO A 486 -0.03 18.08 22.03
C PRO A 486 -1.18 17.53 22.89
N ALA A 487 -0.90 16.49 23.69
CA ALA A 487 -1.93 15.78 24.45
C ALA A 487 -2.35 16.50 25.74
N ASN A 488 -1.43 17.20 26.42
CA ASN A 488 -1.68 17.76 27.75
C ASN A 488 -1.10 19.17 27.97
N GLY A 489 -0.46 19.76 26.96
CA GLY A 489 0.14 21.09 27.06
C GLY A 489 1.37 21.20 27.98
N LYS A 490 1.88 20.09 28.52
CA LYS A 490 3.10 20.10 29.34
C LYS A 490 4.35 20.22 28.47
N PRO A 491 5.42 20.90 28.92
CA PRO A 491 6.69 20.92 28.21
C PRO A 491 7.31 19.52 28.09
N ILE A 492 7.84 19.19 26.91
CA ILE A 492 8.54 17.92 26.63
C ILE A 492 10.06 18.07 26.72
N ILE A 493 10.57 19.26 26.41
CA ILE A 493 12.00 19.58 26.41
C ILE A 493 12.57 19.83 27.82
N THR A 494 12.03 19.16 28.84
CA THR A 494 12.52 19.28 30.20
C THR A 494 13.87 18.57 30.36
N HIS A 495 14.77 19.15 31.12
CA HIS A 495 16.04 18.54 31.52
C HIS A 495 15.80 17.15 32.14
N SER A 496 16.65 16.19 31.80
CA SER A 496 16.58 14.81 32.28
C SER A 496 17.89 14.40 32.97
N GLN A 497 17.79 13.40 33.86
CA GLN A 497 18.93 12.69 34.47
C GLN A 497 20.03 13.63 34.98
N ASP A 498 21.21 13.60 34.36
CA ASP A 498 22.43 14.29 34.79
C ASP A 498 22.27 15.81 34.83
N MET A 499 21.47 16.39 33.92
CA MET A 499 21.20 17.82 33.91
C MET A 499 20.46 18.24 35.19
N VAL A 500 19.48 17.44 35.62
CA VAL A 500 18.72 17.68 36.85
C VAL A 500 19.61 17.48 38.08
N LEU A 501 20.45 16.45 38.07
CA LEU A 501 21.40 16.19 39.16
C LEU A 501 22.42 17.32 39.31
N GLY A 502 22.96 17.83 38.20
CA GLY A 502 23.90 18.97 38.20
C GLY A 502 23.25 20.25 38.74
N LEU A 503 22.02 20.56 38.31
CA LEU A 503 21.27 21.70 38.82
C LEU A 503 20.91 21.54 40.31
N TYR A 504 20.52 20.34 40.73
CA TYR A 504 20.26 20.03 42.12
C TYR A 504 21.51 20.20 42.98
N TYR A 505 22.63 19.62 42.55
CA TYR A 505 23.91 19.76 43.23
C TYR A 505 24.32 21.23 43.33
N LEU A 506 24.21 21.99 42.24
CA LEU A 506 24.56 23.42 42.23
C LEU A 506 23.70 24.24 43.21
N THR A 507 22.42 23.89 43.39
CA THR A 507 21.47 24.71 44.15
C THR A 507 21.18 24.22 45.58
N ILE A 508 21.68 23.03 45.94
CA ILE A 508 21.49 22.46 47.28
C ILE A 508 22.18 23.32 48.34
N LEU A 509 21.49 23.46 49.46
CA LEU A 509 22.04 24.02 50.69
C LEU A 509 22.26 22.84 51.64
N LYS A 510 23.53 22.50 51.90
CA LYS A 510 23.91 21.23 52.54
C LYS A 510 23.45 21.14 53.99
N ASP A 511 23.47 22.26 54.70
CA ASP A 511 23.04 22.35 56.09
C ASP A 511 22.29 23.68 56.34
N PRO A 512 20.97 23.65 56.59
CA PRO A 512 20.15 24.85 56.88
C PRO A 512 20.58 25.62 58.13
N GLU A 513 21.18 24.92 59.09
CA GLU A 513 21.61 25.46 60.39
C GLU A 513 23.05 25.98 60.35
N GLN A 514 23.73 25.86 59.21
CA GLN A 514 25.09 26.37 59.03
C GLN A 514 25.15 27.88 59.30
N GLU A 515 26.12 28.30 60.11
CA GLU A 515 26.39 29.72 60.33
C GLU A 515 26.77 30.43 59.02
N VAL A 516 26.37 31.69 58.92
CA VAL A 516 26.68 32.53 57.75
C VAL A 516 28.20 32.73 57.68
N LYS A 517 28.85 32.14 56.68
CA LYS A 517 30.30 32.18 56.52
C LYS A 517 30.84 33.50 55.98
N GLY A 518 30.00 34.33 55.37
CA GLY A 518 30.44 35.60 54.80
C GLY A 518 29.30 36.53 54.41
N TYR A 519 29.61 37.82 54.46
CA TYR A 519 28.75 38.92 54.01
C TYR A 519 29.38 39.55 52.78
N PHE A 520 28.68 39.55 51.65
CA PHE A 520 29.16 40.07 50.37
C PHE A 520 28.34 41.29 49.93
N TYR A 521 29.01 42.24 49.28
CA TYR A 521 28.36 43.46 48.82
C TYR A 521 27.61 43.24 47.50
N SER A 522 28.20 42.50 46.55
CA SER A 522 27.60 42.16 45.27
C SER A 522 27.64 40.65 44.97
N PHE A 523 26.91 40.22 43.94
CA PHE A 523 27.00 38.84 43.42
C PHE A 523 28.39 38.52 42.86
N GLU A 524 29.04 39.49 42.22
CA GLU A 524 30.41 39.34 41.69
C GLU A 524 31.42 39.09 42.80
N ASP A 525 31.31 39.81 43.94
CA ASP A 525 32.19 39.61 45.10
C ASP A 525 32.06 38.19 45.67
N ALA A 526 30.85 37.65 45.70
CA ALA A 526 30.60 36.29 46.18
C ALA A 526 31.19 35.23 45.23
N ILE A 527 31.16 35.48 43.92
CA ILE A 527 31.79 34.59 42.92
C ILE A 527 33.32 34.68 43.02
N ALA A 528 33.89 35.88 43.15
CA ALA A 528 35.32 36.07 43.34
C ALA A 528 35.83 35.37 44.62
N ALA A 529 35.04 35.39 45.70
CA ALA A 529 35.37 34.68 46.93
C ALA A 529 35.36 33.15 46.78
N LEU A 530 34.48 32.61 45.92
CA LEU A 530 34.49 31.19 45.53
C LEU A 530 35.73 30.86 44.71
N GLU A 531 36.11 31.71 43.75
CA GLU A 531 37.32 31.53 42.93
C GLU A 531 38.60 31.57 43.77
N ALA A 532 38.64 32.47 44.76
CA ALA A 532 39.71 32.56 45.77
C ALA A 532 39.69 31.41 46.79
N LYS A 533 38.72 30.48 46.70
CA LYS A 533 38.52 29.33 47.60
C LYS A 533 38.32 29.70 49.08
N VAL A 534 37.84 30.92 49.35
CA VAL A 534 37.52 31.40 50.70
C VAL A 534 36.21 30.79 51.19
N ILE A 535 35.28 30.54 50.26
CA ILE A 535 33.98 29.90 50.50
C ILE A 535 33.79 28.74 49.52
N THR A 536 32.91 27.79 49.86
CA THR A 536 32.54 26.68 48.98
C THR A 536 31.16 26.88 48.34
N LEU A 537 30.83 26.12 47.29
CA LEU A 537 29.60 26.24 46.51
C LEU A 537 28.31 26.20 47.35
N HIS A 538 28.29 25.40 48.42
CA HIS A 538 27.10 25.15 49.25
C HIS A 538 27.10 25.94 50.56
N ASP A 539 28.10 26.77 50.81
CA ASP A 539 28.18 27.56 52.04
C ASP A 539 27.10 28.63 52.08
N LYS A 540 26.48 28.78 53.26
CA LYS A 540 25.46 29.81 53.50
C LYS A 540 26.10 31.19 53.58
N ILE A 541 25.68 32.09 52.70
CA ILE A 541 26.18 33.47 52.59
C ILE A 541 25.04 34.48 52.59
N VAL A 542 25.35 35.72 53.01
CA VAL A 542 24.44 36.86 52.89
C VAL A 542 25.01 37.83 51.86
N VAL A 543 24.25 38.09 50.80
CA VAL A 543 24.65 38.99 49.71
C VAL A 543 23.57 40.04 49.48
N ARG A 544 23.93 41.23 48.98
CA ARG A 544 22.94 42.23 48.57
C ARG A 544 22.57 42.01 47.10
N ASP A 545 21.28 41.92 46.83
CA ASP A 545 20.74 41.90 45.47
C ASP A 545 20.81 43.30 44.83
N GLU A 546 20.57 43.40 43.52
CA GLU A 546 20.61 44.65 42.74
C GLU A 546 19.69 45.75 43.30
N LYS A 547 18.65 45.37 44.06
CA LYS A 547 17.71 46.27 44.74
C LYS A 547 18.18 46.70 46.15
N GLY A 548 19.41 46.37 46.54
CA GLY A 548 20.00 46.69 47.84
C GLY A 548 19.49 45.87 49.03
N LYS A 549 18.61 44.89 48.80
CA LYS A 549 18.10 44.00 49.85
C LYS A 549 19.10 42.88 50.14
N ARG A 550 19.32 42.57 51.42
CA ARG A 550 20.14 41.44 51.85
C ARG A 550 19.35 40.15 51.72
N ILE A 551 19.92 39.14 51.07
CA ILE A 551 19.32 37.83 50.84
C ILE A 551 20.29 36.76 51.33
N GLU A 552 19.75 35.76 52.04
CA GLU A 552 20.48 34.53 52.39
C GLU A 552 20.42 33.56 51.21
N THR A 553 21.58 33.16 50.69
CA THR A 553 21.68 32.26 49.53
C THR A 553 22.98 31.47 49.56
N THR A 554 23.22 30.66 48.53
CA THR A 554 24.50 30.01 48.25
C THR A 554 25.08 30.56 46.94
N VAL A 555 26.39 30.43 46.74
CA VAL A 555 27.04 30.87 45.49
C VAL A 555 26.49 30.10 44.29
N GLY A 556 26.22 28.79 44.45
CA GLY A 556 25.66 28.00 43.34
C GLY A 556 24.26 28.46 42.89
N ARG A 557 23.41 28.95 43.81
CA ARG A 557 22.13 29.58 43.45
C ARG A 557 22.31 30.91 42.72
N ILE A 558 23.34 31.68 43.07
CA ILE A 558 23.67 32.93 42.37
C ILE A 558 24.04 32.61 40.91
N ILE A 559 24.95 31.65 40.70
CA ILE A 559 25.38 31.21 39.36
C ILE A 559 24.20 30.75 38.51
N PHE A 560 23.32 29.91 39.08
CA PHE A 560 22.12 29.45 38.37
C PHE A 560 21.18 30.61 38.02
N ASN A 561 20.87 31.49 38.98
CA ASN A 561 19.97 32.61 38.75
C ASN A 561 20.55 33.64 37.77
N GLU A 562 21.87 33.84 37.75
CA GLU A 562 22.53 34.69 36.77
C GLU A 562 22.36 34.13 35.35
N ALA A 563 22.56 32.82 35.16
CA ALA A 563 22.32 32.16 33.88
C ALA A 563 20.84 32.27 33.44
N VAL A 564 19.90 32.10 34.37
CA VAL A 564 18.46 32.27 34.09
C VAL A 564 18.12 33.72 33.74
N ARG A 565 18.65 34.71 34.49
CA ARG A 565 18.44 36.13 34.20
C ARG A 565 18.97 36.48 32.81
N LYS A 566 20.17 36.01 32.45
CA LYS A 566 20.76 36.19 31.11
C LYS A 566 19.95 35.55 29.98
N ALA A 567 19.20 34.48 30.26
CA ALA A 567 18.35 33.82 29.28
C ALA A 567 16.95 34.47 29.15
N LEU A 568 16.48 35.17 30.20
CA LEU A 568 15.20 35.88 30.21
C LEU A 568 15.31 37.34 29.75
N ALA A 569 16.48 37.95 29.90
CA ALA A 569 16.84 39.26 29.35
C ALA A 569 17.08 39.16 27.84
#